data_AF-A0A7C1E2T1-F1
#
_entry.id   AF-A0A7C1E2T1-F1
#
_cell.length_a   1.000
_cell.length_b   1.000
_cell.length_c   1.000
_cell.angle_alpha   90.00
_cell.angle_beta   90.00
_cell.angle_gamma   90.00
#
_symmetry.space_group_name_H-M   'P 1'
#
loop_
_entity.id
_entity.type
_entity.pdbx_description
1 polymer ?
#
loop_
_entity_poly.entity_id
_entity_poly.type
_entity_poly.pdbx_seq_one_letter_code
_entity_poly.pdbx_strand_id
1 'polypeptide(L)'
;MKPVVIAGLALVAVLFLVMPALACDIPDEPLTQGYWKNHPGEWASEEKFSNFFKSGDSYLGVLKTPTRGNAYYILAHQHIAAYLNGAAWTEIGSIREVWWEAKSLFCTYGPDEIARMKGNDPVRRQFVSLAETLDAFNNGHYS
;
A
#
# COMPACT_ATOMS: atom_id res chain seq x y z
N MET A 1 -19.79 51.57 12.01
CA MET A 1 -19.73 50.46 13.00
C MET A 1 -19.20 49.21 12.28
N LYS A 2 -18.37 48.43 12.98
CA LYS A 2 -17.65 47.22 12.56
C LYS A 2 -18.61 46.01 12.35
N PRO A 3 -18.17 44.91 11.71
CA PRO A 3 -19.00 43.97 10.93
C PRO A 3 -19.61 42.85 11.79
N VAL A 4 -20.60 42.13 11.23
CA VAL A 4 -20.99 40.82 11.75
C VAL A 4 -20.68 39.76 10.69
N VAL A 5 -19.62 39.00 10.97
CA VAL A 5 -19.27 37.74 10.34
C VAL A 5 -20.18 36.67 10.96
N ILE A 6 -20.98 35.97 10.17
CA ILE A 6 -21.69 34.77 10.64
C ILE A 6 -20.74 33.59 10.44
N ALA A 7 -20.30 33.07 11.58
CA ALA A 7 -19.40 31.94 11.73
C ALA A 7 -19.96 30.69 11.05
N GLY A 8 -19.13 30.08 10.19
CA GLY A 8 -19.35 28.72 9.73
C GLY A 8 -19.06 27.74 10.87
N LEU A 9 -20.03 26.90 11.18
CA LEU A 9 -19.81 25.71 12.01
C LEU A 9 -20.30 24.51 11.21
N ALA A 10 -19.43 24.00 10.32
CA ALA A 10 -19.64 22.69 9.74
C ALA A 10 -19.24 21.66 10.81
N LEU A 11 -20.24 21.13 11.51
CA LEU A 11 -20.08 19.96 12.35
C LEU A 11 -19.85 18.75 11.44
N VAL A 12 -18.59 18.49 11.08
CA VAL A 12 -18.20 17.20 10.53
C VAL A 12 -18.28 16.21 11.69
N ALA A 13 -19.40 15.51 11.79
CA ALA A 13 -19.52 14.35 12.65
C ALA A 13 -18.52 13.31 12.14
N VAL A 14 -17.33 13.30 12.74
CA VAL A 14 -16.38 12.19 12.58
C VAL A 14 -17.01 11.04 13.33
N LEU A 15 -17.81 10.25 12.59
CA LEU A 15 -18.19 8.92 12.98
C LEU A 15 -16.89 8.11 13.02
N PHE A 16 -16.19 8.16 14.16
CA PHE A 16 -15.22 7.17 14.56
C PHE A 16 -16.01 5.86 14.74
N LEU A 17 -16.29 5.20 13.61
CA LEU A 17 -16.49 3.76 13.61
C LEU A 17 -15.21 3.20 14.22
N VAL A 18 -15.32 2.81 15.49
CA VAL A 18 -14.43 1.88 16.17
C VAL A 18 -13.90 0.90 15.13
N MET A 19 -12.66 1.11 14.68
CA MET A 19 -11.92 0.18 13.84
C MET A 19 -11.65 -1.04 14.73
N PRO A 20 -12.47 -2.11 14.68
CA PRO A 20 -12.34 -3.19 15.63
C PRO A 20 -11.15 -4.04 15.18
N ALA A 21 -10.16 -4.20 16.05
CA ALA A 21 -9.16 -5.27 16.04
C ALA A 21 -8.12 -5.36 14.89
N LEU A 22 -7.97 -4.37 14.00
CA LEU A 22 -6.80 -4.35 13.08
C LEU A 22 -5.51 -3.80 13.73
N ALA A 23 -5.60 -3.23 14.93
CA ALA A 23 -4.45 -2.66 15.64
C ALA A 23 -3.57 -3.70 16.37
N CYS A 24 -3.91 -4.99 16.35
CA CYS A 24 -3.19 -5.98 17.17
C CYS A 24 -1.81 -6.39 16.63
N ASP A 25 -1.50 -6.17 15.34
CA ASP A 25 -0.27 -6.72 14.71
C ASP A 25 0.55 -5.70 13.89
N ILE A 26 0.29 -4.38 14.01
CA ILE A 26 1.18 -3.39 13.36
C ILE A 26 2.48 -3.33 14.16
N PRO A 27 3.65 -3.56 13.54
CA PRO A 27 4.92 -3.54 14.27
C PRO A 27 5.30 -2.12 14.71
N ASP A 28 6.04 -2.02 15.83
CA ASP A 28 6.55 -0.74 16.35
C ASP A 28 7.53 -0.06 15.37
N GLU A 29 8.24 -0.87 14.55
CA GLU A 29 9.12 -0.42 13.47
C GLU A 29 8.73 -1.08 12.14
N PRO A 30 8.81 -0.39 10.99
CA PRO A 30 8.48 -0.98 9.70
C PRO A 30 9.34 -2.19 9.33
N LEU A 31 8.72 -3.23 8.76
CA LEU A 31 9.37 -4.47 8.35
C LEU A 31 9.38 -4.62 6.82
N THR A 32 10.47 -5.14 6.26
CA THR A 32 10.63 -5.27 4.81
C THR A 32 9.77 -6.40 4.22
N GLN A 33 9.54 -6.38 2.91
CA GLN A 33 8.88 -7.49 2.19
C GLN A 33 9.54 -8.87 2.42
N GLY A 34 10.86 -8.89 2.67
CA GLY A 34 11.59 -10.12 2.96
C GLY A 34 11.19 -10.75 4.29
N TYR A 35 10.95 -9.92 5.32
CA TYR A 35 10.41 -10.38 6.60
C TYR A 35 9.01 -10.95 6.41
N TRP A 36 8.07 -10.17 5.86
CA TRP A 36 6.67 -10.57 5.73
C TRP A 36 6.48 -11.86 4.91
N LYS A 37 7.25 -12.02 3.83
CA LYS A 37 7.27 -13.24 3.01
C LYS A 37 7.61 -14.50 3.81
N ASN A 38 8.51 -14.37 4.80
CA ASN A 38 9.01 -15.49 5.60
C ASN A 38 8.24 -15.68 6.91
N HIS A 39 7.35 -14.74 7.27
CA HIS A 39 6.56 -14.77 8.51
C HIS A 39 5.05 -14.70 8.22
N PRO A 40 4.47 -15.59 7.39
CA PRO A 40 3.03 -15.58 7.11
C PRO A 40 2.17 -15.93 8.34
N GLY A 41 2.77 -16.40 9.44
CA GLY A 41 2.10 -16.64 10.72
C GLY A 41 1.66 -15.35 11.42
N GLU A 42 2.37 -14.25 11.17
CA GLU A 42 2.13 -12.92 11.78
C GLU A 42 1.08 -12.09 11.01
N TRP A 43 0.48 -12.66 9.97
CA TRP A 43 -0.55 -11.98 9.18
C TRP A 43 -1.93 -12.43 9.65
N ALA A 44 -2.90 -11.51 9.63
CA ALA A 44 -4.31 -11.86 9.68
C ALA A 44 -4.63 -13.00 8.69
N SER A 45 -5.23 -14.08 9.19
CA SER A 45 -5.19 -15.39 8.54
C SER A 45 -5.87 -15.45 7.16
N GLU A 46 -6.89 -14.64 6.91
CA GLU A 46 -7.69 -14.71 5.69
C GLU A 46 -7.09 -13.92 4.52
N GLU A 47 -6.45 -12.78 4.79
CA GLU A 47 -6.02 -11.86 3.73
C GLU A 47 -4.91 -12.43 2.87
N LYS A 48 -3.96 -13.15 3.48
CA LYS A 48 -2.81 -13.75 2.78
C LYS A 48 -3.19 -14.74 1.68
N PHE A 49 -4.39 -15.33 1.76
CA PHE A 49 -4.91 -16.29 0.79
C PHE A 49 -5.88 -15.67 -0.23
N SER A 50 -6.28 -14.42 -0.02
CA SER A 50 -7.13 -13.70 -0.97
C SER A 50 -6.36 -13.33 -2.25
N ASN A 51 -7.07 -13.19 -3.37
CA ASN A 51 -6.47 -12.82 -4.65
C ASN A 51 -5.92 -11.39 -4.62
N PHE A 52 -4.69 -11.22 -5.09
CA PHE A 52 -4.05 -9.93 -5.27
C PHE A 52 -4.45 -9.31 -6.62
N PHE A 53 -5.57 -8.58 -6.60
CA PHE A 53 -6.06 -7.82 -7.74
C PHE A 53 -6.07 -8.63 -9.06
N LYS A 54 -5.39 -8.13 -10.10
CA LYS A 54 -5.36 -8.71 -11.45
C LYS A 54 -4.21 -9.70 -11.69
N SER A 55 -3.44 -10.11 -10.68
CA SER A 55 -2.35 -11.08 -10.88
C SER A 55 -2.85 -12.52 -11.04
N GLY A 56 -3.99 -12.85 -10.43
CA GLY A 56 -4.46 -14.23 -10.30
C GLY A 56 -3.76 -15.04 -9.19
N ASP A 57 -2.78 -14.45 -8.50
CA ASP A 57 -2.09 -15.02 -7.35
C ASP A 57 -2.66 -14.48 -6.04
N SER A 58 -2.49 -15.23 -4.94
CA SER A 58 -2.79 -14.70 -3.61
C SER A 58 -1.76 -13.65 -3.16
N TYR A 59 -2.06 -12.85 -2.13
CA TYR A 59 -1.08 -11.90 -1.55
C TYR A 59 0.23 -12.60 -1.16
N LEU A 60 0.16 -13.75 -0.49
CA LEU A 60 1.36 -14.53 -0.15
C LEU A 60 2.01 -15.15 -1.39
N GLY A 61 1.21 -15.56 -2.38
CA GLY A 61 1.71 -16.04 -3.68
C GLY A 61 2.55 -14.98 -4.38
N VAL A 62 2.05 -13.75 -4.44
CA VAL A 62 2.74 -12.59 -5.01
C VAL A 62 4.09 -12.36 -4.34
N LEU A 63 4.18 -12.34 -3.00
CA LEU A 63 5.47 -12.18 -2.31
C LEU A 63 6.46 -13.31 -2.59
N LYS A 64 5.98 -14.51 -2.92
CA LYS A 64 6.81 -15.66 -3.28
C LYS A 64 7.21 -15.67 -4.75
N THR A 65 6.51 -14.91 -5.61
CA THR A 65 6.82 -14.79 -7.04
C THR A 65 8.07 -13.91 -7.23
N PRO A 66 9.16 -14.41 -7.83
CA PRO A 66 10.32 -13.57 -8.12
C PRO A 66 9.95 -12.43 -9.09
N THR A 67 10.31 -11.19 -8.77
CA THR A 67 9.90 -10.01 -9.56
C THR A 67 10.42 -10.03 -11.01
N ARG A 68 11.64 -10.55 -11.22
CA ARG A 68 12.31 -10.68 -12.53
C ARG A 68 12.28 -9.39 -13.38
N GLY A 69 12.32 -8.23 -12.73
CA GLY A 69 12.26 -6.92 -13.41
C GLY A 69 10.87 -6.48 -13.87
N ASN A 70 9.81 -7.25 -13.59
CA ASN A 70 8.43 -6.85 -13.82
C ASN A 70 8.01 -5.81 -12.79
N ALA A 71 7.70 -4.59 -13.24
CA ALA A 71 7.34 -3.46 -12.39
C ALA A 71 6.06 -3.72 -11.57
N TYR A 72 5.15 -4.57 -12.06
CA TYR A 72 3.97 -4.99 -11.30
C TYR A 72 4.37 -5.69 -10.02
N TYR A 73 5.22 -6.71 -10.10
CA TYR A 73 5.67 -7.47 -8.94
C TYR A 73 6.62 -6.65 -8.04
N ILE A 74 7.44 -5.77 -8.61
CA ILE A 74 8.27 -4.84 -7.82
C ILE A 74 7.40 -3.97 -6.91
N LEU A 75 6.36 -3.32 -7.47
CA LEU A 75 5.43 -2.53 -6.66
C LEU A 75 4.63 -3.42 -5.70
N ALA A 76 4.19 -4.59 -6.15
CA ALA A 76 3.32 -5.45 -5.36
C ALA A 76 4.00 -5.92 -4.07
N HIS A 77 5.29 -6.25 -4.13
CA HIS A 77 6.03 -6.63 -2.93
C HIS A 77 6.05 -5.51 -1.89
N GLN A 78 6.28 -4.27 -2.33
CA GLN A 78 6.35 -3.12 -1.44
C GLN A 78 4.98 -2.68 -0.93
N HIS A 79 3.95 -2.80 -1.77
CA HIS A 79 2.57 -2.50 -1.39
C HIS A 79 2.04 -3.44 -0.31
N ILE A 80 2.32 -4.74 -0.41
CA ILE A 80 1.91 -5.73 0.58
C ILE A 80 2.65 -5.49 1.91
N ALA A 81 3.97 -5.27 1.86
CA ALA A 81 4.74 -4.96 3.06
C ALA A 81 4.28 -3.66 3.73
N ALA A 82 4.00 -2.61 2.94
CA ALA A 82 3.52 -1.34 3.45
C ALA A 82 2.14 -1.47 4.09
N TYR A 83 1.24 -2.26 3.50
CA TYR A 83 -0.05 -2.57 4.09
C TYR A 83 0.08 -3.27 5.45
N LEU A 84 0.94 -4.29 5.55
CA LEU A 84 1.19 -5.01 6.80
C LEU A 84 1.89 -4.14 7.86
N ASN A 85 2.69 -3.17 7.43
CA ASN A 85 3.25 -2.11 8.27
C ASN A 85 2.25 -0.98 8.59
N GLY A 86 0.98 -1.11 8.19
CA GLY A 86 -0.09 -0.18 8.55
C GLY A 86 -0.21 1.07 7.68
N ALA A 87 0.40 1.12 6.49
CA ALA A 87 0.32 2.27 5.58
C ALA A 87 -1.12 2.70 5.24
N ALA A 88 -2.06 1.75 5.16
CA ALA A 88 -3.48 2.03 4.90
C ALA A 88 -4.20 2.74 6.08
N TRP A 89 -3.59 2.73 7.27
CA TRP A 89 -4.22 3.18 8.53
C TRP A 89 -3.46 4.35 9.17
N THR A 90 -2.22 4.62 8.76
CA THR A 90 -1.42 5.74 9.28
C THR A 90 -1.66 7.03 8.49
N GLU A 91 -1.48 8.19 9.14
CA GLU A 91 -1.47 9.51 8.49
C GLU A 91 -0.03 10.06 8.33
N ILE A 92 1.00 9.22 8.59
CA ILE A 92 2.40 9.64 8.50
C ILE A 92 2.74 10.06 7.08
N GLY A 93 3.18 11.32 6.93
CA GLY A 93 3.93 11.82 5.79
C GLY A 93 3.28 11.70 4.41
N SER A 94 1.96 11.50 4.28
CA SER A 94 1.24 11.17 3.01
C SER A 94 1.38 9.72 2.50
N ILE A 95 1.98 8.79 3.27
CA ILE A 95 2.21 7.42 2.78
C ILE A 95 0.92 6.67 2.42
N ARG A 96 -0.18 7.00 3.11
CA ARG A 96 -1.50 6.42 2.83
C ARG A 96 -1.97 6.74 1.42
N GLU A 97 -1.71 7.95 0.94
CA GLU A 97 -2.07 8.40 -0.41
C GLU A 97 -1.24 7.67 -1.46
N VAL A 98 0.06 7.49 -1.21
CA VAL A 98 0.96 6.65 -2.05
C VAL A 98 0.45 5.21 -2.12
N TRP A 99 0.03 4.64 -0.98
CA TRP A 99 -0.53 3.29 -0.93
C TRP A 99 -1.84 3.18 -1.74
N TRP A 100 -2.74 4.16 -1.63
CA TRP A 100 -3.97 4.20 -2.42
C TRP A 100 -3.72 4.41 -3.91
N GLU A 101 -2.74 5.22 -4.28
CA GLU A 101 -2.33 5.39 -5.67
C GLU A 101 -1.80 4.06 -6.25
N ALA A 102 -0.94 3.36 -5.53
CA ALA A 102 -0.48 2.02 -5.91
C ALA A 102 -1.65 1.03 -6.05
N LYS A 103 -2.60 1.04 -5.10
CA LYS A 103 -3.83 0.24 -5.18
C LYS A 103 -4.64 0.52 -6.45
N SER A 104 -4.74 1.79 -6.86
CA SER A 104 -5.47 2.16 -8.08
C SER A 104 -4.84 1.57 -9.36
N LEU A 105 -3.51 1.48 -9.40
CA LEU A 105 -2.78 0.85 -10.50
C LEU A 105 -3.06 -0.66 -10.57
N PHE A 106 -3.08 -1.36 -9.43
CA PHE A 106 -3.41 -2.79 -9.37
C PHE A 106 -4.87 -3.09 -9.76
N CYS A 107 -5.80 -2.18 -9.45
CA CYS A 107 -7.18 -2.28 -9.93
C CYS A 107 -7.30 -2.15 -11.45
N THR A 108 -6.32 -1.52 -12.11
CA THR A 108 -6.37 -1.17 -13.53
C THR A 108 -5.59 -2.16 -14.41
N TYR A 109 -4.35 -2.48 -14.04
CA TYR A 109 -3.41 -3.25 -14.86
C TYR A 109 -3.11 -4.61 -14.28
N GLY A 110 -2.89 -5.62 -15.12
CA GLY A 110 -2.35 -6.93 -14.76
C GLY A 110 -0.84 -7.05 -15.01
N PRO A 111 -0.20 -8.12 -14.49
CA PRO A 111 1.24 -8.31 -14.59
C PRO A 111 1.75 -8.45 -16.03
N ASP A 112 0.96 -9.08 -16.91
CA ASP A 112 1.27 -9.26 -18.33
C ASP A 112 1.22 -7.95 -19.12
N GLU A 113 0.31 -7.05 -18.75
CA GLU A 113 0.19 -5.74 -19.39
C GLU A 113 1.43 -4.89 -19.06
N ILE A 114 1.79 -4.82 -17.78
CA ILE A 114 2.96 -4.09 -17.32
C ILE A 114 4.27 -4.69 -17.85
N ALA A 115 4.36 -6.02 -17.97
CA ALA A 115 5.54 -6.69 -18.52
C ALA A 115 5.82 -6.31 -19.99
N ARG A 116 4.79 -5.98 -20.78
CA ARG A 116 4.93 -5.60 -22.19
C ARG A 116 5.32 -4.13 -22.37
N MET A 117 5.20 -3.31 -21.33
CA MET A 117 5.54 -1.89 -21.39
C MET A 117 7.05 -1.66 -21.39
N LYS A 118 7.51 -0.71 -22.21
CA LYS A 118 8.92 -0.31 -22.26
C LYS A 118 9.31 0.48 -21.02
N GLY A 119 10.62 0.54 -20.74
CA GLY A 119 11.13 1.26 -19.57
C GLY A 119 10.77 2.75 -19.51
N ASN A 120 10.55 3.39 -20.67
CA ASN A 120 10.14 4.79 -20.77
C ASN A 120 8.62 4.99 -20.86
N ASP A 121 7.83 3.93 -20.71
CA ASP A 121 6.38 4.05 -20.60
C ASP A 121 6.01 4.77 -19.30
N PRO A 122 5.14 5.80 -19.35
CA PRO A 122 4.79 6.58 -18.17
C PRO A 122 4.11 5.75 -17.07
N VAL A 123 3.25 4.78 -17.43
CA VAL A 123 2.58 3.91 -16.46
C VAL A 123 3.60 2.99 -15.80
N ARG A 124 4.48 2.35 -16.57
CA ARG A 124 5.54 1.51 -16.00
C ARG A 124 6.46 2.30 -15.06
N ARG A 125 6.80 3.55 -15.41
CA ARG A 125 7.59 4.43 -14.51
C ARG A 125 6.85 4.76 -13.22
N GLN A 126 5.54 4.98 -13.29
CA GLN A 126 4.72 5.21 -12.09
C GLN A 126 4.75 4.01 -11.15
N PHE A 127 4.65 2.78 -11.67
CA PHE A 127 4.81 1.56 -10.86
C PHE A 127 6.16 1.52 -10.12
N VAL A 128 7.26 1.83 -10.83
CA VAL A 128 8.60 1.84 -10.23
C VAL A 128 8.74 2.94 -9.18
N SER A 129 8.29 4.17 -9.48
CA SER A 129 8.38 5.31 -8.57
C SER A 129 7.61 5.10 -7.27
N LEU A 130 6.41 4.54 -7.34
CA LEU A 130 5.62 4.21 -6.15
C LEU A 130 6.28 3.07 -5.35
N ALA A 131 6.94 2.12 -6.05
CA ALA A 131 7.63 1.03 -5.38
C ALA A 131 8.84 1.55 -4.58
N GLU A 132 9.61 2.48 -5.13
CA GLU A 132 10.72 3.14 -4.44
C GLU A 132 10.24 3.90 -3.20
N THR A 133 9.09 4.58 -3.29
CA THR A 133 8.52 5.34 -2.16
C THR A 133 8.05 4.39 -1.05
N LEU A 134 7.33 3.33 -1.40
CA LEU A 134 6.87 2.33 -0.43
C LEU A 134 8.04 1.52 0.16
N ASP A 135 9.10 1.28 -0.61
CA ASP A 135 10.33 0.67 -0.10
C ASP A 135 10.99 1.57 0.96
N ALA A 136 11.09 2.88 0.72
CA ALA A 136 11.60 3.81 1.73
C ALA A 136 10.78 3.75 3.03
N PHE A 137 9.45 3.68 2.94
CA PHE A 137 8.59 3.48 4.11
C PHE A 137 8.85 2.15 4.83
N ASN A 138 8.92 1.05 4.07
CA ASN A 138 9.17 -0.29 4.63
C ASN A 138 10.54 -0.47 5.26
N ASN A 139 11.50 0.42 4.95
CA ASN A 139 12.83 0.48 5.56
C ASN A 139 12.94 1.57 6.63
N GLY A 140 11.85 2.25 7.01
CA GLY A 140 11.85 3.30 8.03
C GLY A 140 12.58 4.58 7.60
N HIS A 141 12.72 4.83 6.30
CA HIS A 141 13.40 6.01 5.72
C HIS A 141 12.42 7.06 5.18
N TYR A 142 11.12 6.86 5.39
CA TYR A 142 10.08 7.80 4.99
C TYR A 142 9.78 8.76 6.14
N SER A 143 9.93 10.07 5.88
CA SER A 143 9.83 11.15 6.86
C SER A 143 8.93 12.26 6.40
#